data_AF-A0A1L0BG97-F1
#
_entry.id   AF-A0A1L0BG97-F1
#
_cell.length_a   1.000
_cell.length_b   1.000
_cell.length_c   1.000
_cell.angle_alpha   90.00
_cell.angle_beta   90.00
_cell.angle_gamma   90.00
#
_symmetry.space_group_name_H-M   'P 1'
#
loop_
_entity.id
_entity.type
_entity.pdbx_description
1 polymer ?
#
loop_
_entity_poly.entity_id
_entity_poly.type
_entity_poly.pdbx_seq_one_letter_code
_entity_poly.pdbx_strand_id
1 'polypeptide(L)'
;MANKRENMSPYGDSKKTKLDDSKKEDIAIDSELLGDQSSYAGNESSTKDEDDAAVAAAASLVSDADTANAAAAALSHQQQPHLHLHHQQQQQQQQQQQLQQRLTYDHHYGQQVHAAQQHHRLDSNMLQPTTLPPSNNSKPPHGSEEWHRVRRENHKEVERRRRESINKGIKELAALIPTSDTNKAMILLHGVEFIKRLKENENNNIEKWTLEKLLTEQAVSELNASNEKLKAELERAYREIEQLRRKLEEKQ
;
A
#
# COMPACT_ATOMS: atom_id res chain seq x y z
N MET A 1 -25.36 61.02 34.85
CA MET A 1 -24.29 61.03 35.87
C MET A 1 -23.18 60.11 35.39
N ALA A 2 -22.00 60.68 35.14
CA ALA A 2 -20.85 60.00 34.57
C ALA A 2 -20.10 59.22 35.65
N ASN A 3 -19.92 57.90 35.46
CA ASN A 3 -19.11 57.11 36.37
C ASN A 3 -17.68 56.93 35.85
N LYS A 4 -16.78 57.37 36.72
CA LYS A 4 -15.31 57.43 36.65
C LYS A 4 -14.68 56.08 36.31
N ARG A 5 -13.67 56.15 35.43
CA ARG A 5 -12.55 55.21 35.38
C ARG A 5 -11.74 55.36 36.66
N GLU A 6 -11.41 54.26 37.33
CA GLU A 6 -10.20 54.16 38.14
C GLU A 6 -9.41 52.92 37.76
N ASN A 7 -8.15 53.18 37.47
CA ASN A 7 -7.11 52.31 37.00
C ASN A 7 -6.15 52.18 38.18
N MET A 8 -6.02 51.01 38.80
CA MET A 8 -4.94 50.74 39.76
C MET A 8 -4.48 49.28 39.63
N SER A 9 -3.33 49.12 39.00
CA SER A 9 -2.39 48.03 39.25
C SER A 9 -1.38 48.52 40.28
N PRO A 10 -0.95 47.66 41.22
CA PRO A 10 0.44 47.70 41.61
C PRO A 10 1.07 46.30 41.68
N TYR A 11 2.29 46.24 41.18
CA TYR A 11 3.26 45.15 41.21
C TYR A 11 3.51 44.55 42.61
N GLY A 12 3.84 43.25 42.62
CA GLY A 12 4.82 42.66 43.54
C GLY A 12 4.31 41.51 44.41
N ASP A 13 4.68 40.26 44.09
CA ASP A 13 5.63 39.53 44.92
C ASP A 13 6.15 38.27 44.19
N SER A 14 7.45 38.05 44.33
CA SER A 14 8.26 37.08 43.63
C SER A 14 8.60 35.91 44.55
N LYS A 15 7.96 34.75 44.35
CA LYS A 15 8.42 33.49 44.96
C LYS A 15 9.40 32.78 44.03
N LYS A 16 10.70 32.96 44.32
CA LYS A 16 11.80 32.12 43.84
C LYS A 16 11.60 30.69 44.34
N THR A 17 11.26 29.75 43.46
CA THR A 17 11.42 28.32 43.71
C THR A 17 12.88 27.95 43.43
N LYS A 18 13.60 27.61 44.50
CA LYS A 18 14.95 27.05 44.46
C LYS A 18 14.81 25.62 43.90
N LEU A 19 15.22 25.39 42.65
CA LEU A 19 15.37 24.05 42.09
C LEU A 19 16.79 23.58 42.39
N ASP A 20 16.87 22.44 43.07
CA ASP A 20 18.08 21.74 43.48
C ASP A 20 18.74 21.08 42.25
N ASP A 21 20.03 21.33 42.06
CA ASP A 21 20.82 21.02 40.85
C ASP A 21 21.61 19.71 41.02
N SER A 22 20.93 18.67 41.54
CA SER A 22 21.59 17.44 42.01
C SER A 22 21.04 16.14 41.42
N LYS A 23 20.45 16.16 40.21
CA LYS A 23 20.08 14.93 39.46
C LYS A 23 20.28 15.10 37.95
N LYS A 24 21.54 15.23 37.55
CA LYS A 24 22.00 14.84 36.22
C LYS A 24 23.02 13.73 36.45
N GLU A 25 22.60 12.50 36.24
CA GLU A 25 23.41 11.38 35.74
C GLU A 25 22.52 10.13 35.63
N ASP A 26 22.65 9.46 34.49
CA ASP A 26 22.29 8.07 34.18
C ASP A 26 20.82 7.64 34.15
N ILE A 27 20.22 7.73 32.97
CA ILE A 27 19.28 6.69 32.50
C ILE A 27 19.88 6.12 31.21
N ALA A 28 20.71 5.10 31.37
CA ALA A 28 21.10 4.21 30.28
C ALA A 28 19.84 3.54 29.73
N ILE A 29 19.66 3.57 28.42
CA ILE A 29 18.60 2.83 27.73
C ILE A 29 19.12 1.39 27.56
N ASP A 30 18.62 0.48 28.40
CA ASP A 30 18.90 -0.95 28.27
C ASP A 30 18.46 -1.44 26.88
N SER A 31 19.43 -1.97 26.15
CA SER A 31 19.27 -2.44 24.76
C SER A 31 18.76 -3.89 24.68
N GLU A 32 18.20 -4.43 25.77
CA GLU A 32 17.78 -5.84 25.88
C GLU A 32 16.25 -6.04 25.77
N LEU A 33 15.47 -4.96 25.67
CA LEU A 33 13.99 -5.01 25.61
C LEU A 33 13.43 -5.11 24.17
N LEU A 34 14.21 -5.57 23.20
CA LEU A 34 13.81 -5.66 21.79
C LEU A 34 14.10 -7.03 21.18
N GLY A 35 13.85 -8.10 21.92
CA GLY A 35 14.14 -9.45 21.47
C GLY A 35 13.29 -10.53 22.14
N ASP A 36 11.96 -10.40 22.14
CA ASP A 36 11.06 -11.56 22.17
C ASP A 36 9.59 -11.13 22.09
N GLN A 37 9.01 -11.09 20.88
CA GLN A 37 7.58 -11.36 20.64
C GLN A 37 7.40 -11.87 19.20
N SER A 38 7.71 -13.16 19.00
CA SER A 38 7.22 -13.96 17.87
C SER A 38 6.30 -15.05 18.42
N SER A 39 5.17 -15.25 17.74
CA SER A 39 4.19 -16.35 17.87
C SER A 39 3.44 -16.50 19.21
N TYR A 40 2.27 -15.87 19.30
CA TYR A 40 1.17 -16.39 20.13
C TYR A 40 0.25 -17.23 19.24
N ALA A 41 0.52 -18.53 19.20
CA ALA A 41 -0.37 -19.55 18.65
C ALA A 41 -0.54 -20.64 19.71
N GLY A 42 -1.79 -21.00 19.99
CA GLY A 42 -2.21 -22.05 20.91
C GLY A 42 -3.21 -21.55 21.95
N ASN A 43 -4.23 -22.28 22.35
CA ASN A 43 -4.66 -23.63 22.00
C ASN A 43 -6.06 -23.79 22.61
N GLU A 44 -6.94 -24.52 21.93
CA GLU A 44 -8.25 -24.95 22.44
C GLU A 44 -8.09 -26.03 23.52
N SER A 45 -8.98 -25.99 24.51
CA SER A 45 -9.09 -26.95 25.59
C SER A 45 -10.12 -28.04 25.27
N SER A 46 -9.64 -29.23 24.96
CA SER A 46 -10.07 -30.56 25.46
C SER A 46 -11.49 -30.77 26.02
N THR A 47 -12.24 -31.69 25.40
CA THR A 47 -13.14 -32.64 26.10
C THR A 47 -13.27 -33.99 25.37
N LYS A 48 -12.91 -35.05 26.10
CA LYS A 48 -13.53 -36.39 26.24
C LYS A 48 -13.25 -37.52 25.24
N ASP A 49 -13.10 -38.68 25.87
CA ASP A 49 -12.64 -40.01 25.47
C ASP A 49 -13.70 -40.92 24.80
N GLU A 50 -13.20 -42.07 24.33
CA GLU A 50 -13.84 -43.38 24.06
C GLU A 50 -14.49 -43.61 22.68
N ASP A 51 -13.81 -44.37 21.80
CA ASP A 51 -14.33 -45.56 21.07
C ASP A 51 -13.39 -45.99 19.92
N ASP A 52 -12.44 -46.90 20.21
CA ASP A 52 -11.54 -47.52 19.21
C ASP A 52 -11.63 -49.05 19.30
N ALA A 53 -12.53 -49.67 18.52
CA ALA A 53 -12.56 -51.12 18.31
C ALA A 53 -13.23 -51.61 17.01
N ALA A 54 -13.62 -50.73 16.08
CA ALA A 54 -14.38 -51.14 14.88
C ALA A 54 -13.72 -50.83 13.52
N VAL A 55 -12.55 -50.17 13.48
CA VAL A 55 -11.98 -49.61 12.23
C VAL A 55 -10.96 -50.55 11.54
N ALA A 56 -10.62 -51.70 12.13
CA ALA A 56 -9.58 -52.59 11.58
C ALA A 56 -10.02 -53.45 10.38
N ALA A 57 -11.33 -53.60 10.11
CA ALA A 57 -11.82 -54.42 8.99
C ALA A 57 -12.02 -53.64 7.67
N ALA A 58 -12.02 -52.31 7.70
CA ALA A 58 -12.23 -51.47 6.51
C ALA A 58 -10.93 -51.11 5.77
N ALA A 59 -9.76 -51.33 6.39
CA ALA A 59 -8.47 -50.94 5.83
C ALA A 59 -7.93 -51.88 4.73
N SER A 60 -8.51 -53.07 4.55
CA SER A 60 -8.01 -54.05 3.57
C SER A 60 -8.62 -53.91 2.17
N LEU A 61 -9.56 -52.98 1.94
CA LEU A 61 -10.23 -52.79 0.65
C LEU A 61 -9.78 -51.52 -0.11
N VAL A 62 -8.86 -50.73 0.45
CA VAL A 62 -8.41 -49.47 -0.15
C VAL A 62 -7.12 -49.61 -0.97
N SER A 63 -6.38 -50.72 -0.83
CA SER A 63 -5.07 -50.89 -1.47
C SER A 63 -5.11 -51.18 -2.99
N ASP A 64 -6.26 -51.57 -3.55
CA ASP A 64 -6.38 -51.87 -4.98
C ASP A 64 -6.73 -50.65 -5.85
N ALA A 65 -7.30 -49.58 -5.25
CA ALA A 65 -7.69 -48.37 -5.98
C ALA A 65 -6.50 -47.43 -6.27
N ASP A 66 -5.53 -47.37 -5.38
CA ASP A 66 -4.34 -46.51 -5.54
C ASP A 66 -3.35 -47.05 -6.58
N THR A 67 -3.30 -48.37 -6.75
CA THR A 67 -2.40 -49.04 -7.71
C THR A 67 -2.84 -48.82 -9.17
N ALA A 68 -4.16 -48.73 -9.42
CA ALA A 68 -4.70 -48.44 -10.75
C ALA A 68 -4.53 -46.96 -11.16
N ASN A 69 -4.60 -46.05 -10.19
CA ASN A 69 -4.44 -44.61 -10.42
C ASN A 69 -2.96 -44.21 -10.64
N ALA A 70 -2.03 -44.89 -9.97
CA ALA A 70 -0.60 -44.70 -10.17
C ALA A 70 -0.12 -45.18 -11.57
N ALA A 71 -0.70 -46.27 -12.09
CA ALA A 71 -0.40 -46.77 -13.44
C ALA A 71 -0.94 -45.84 -14.54
N ALA A 72 -2.10 -45.20 -14.34
CA ALA A 72 -2.66 -44.21 -15.26
C ALA A 72 -1.86 -42.89 -15.28
N ALA A 73 -1.33 -42.46 -14.12
CA ALA A 73 -0.46 -41.29 -14.02
C ALA A 73 0.92 -41.50 -14.67
N ALA A 74 1.46 -42.72 -14.63
CA ALA A 74 2.73 -43.06 -15.29
C ALA A 74 2.62 -43.09 -16.84
N LEU A 75 1.43 -43.38 -17.38
CA LEU A 75 1.20 -43.46 -18.83
C LEU A 75 0.92 -42.09 -19.49
N SER A 76 0.41 -41.10 -18.73
CA SER A 76 0.21 -39.72 -19.24
C SER A 76 1.52 -38.91 -19.30
N HIS A 77 2.56 -39.37 -18.60
CA HIS A 77 3.87 -38.70 -18.51
C HIS A 77 4.69 -38.78 -19.81
N GLN A 78 4.30 -39.62 -20.78
CA GLN A 78 5.09 -39.84 -22.01
C GLN A 78 4.77 -38.85 -23.16
N GLN A 79 3.74 -37.99 -23.04
CA GLN A 79 3.38 -37.05 -24.12
C GLN A 79 3.38 -35.55 -23.75
N GLN A 80 3.83 -35.16 -22.54
CA GLN A 80 3.73 -33.76 -22.09
C GLN A 80 5.03 -33.00 -21.72
N PRO A 81 6.23 -33.27 -22.28
CA PRO A 81 7.38 -32.40 -21.98
C PRO A 81 7.26 -31.01 -22.62
N HIS A 82 6.55 -30.88 -23.75
CA HIS A 82 6.53 -29.63 -24.53
C HIS A 82 5.61 -28.53 -23.96
N LEU A 83 4.45 -28.89 -23.40
CA LEU A 83 3.50 -27.92 -22.82
C LEU A 83 4.04 -27.31 -21.52
N HIS A 84 4.70 -28.11 -20.69
CA HIS A 84 5.25 -27.63 -19.42
C HIS A 84 6.43 -26.66 -19.63
N LEU A 85 7.31 -26.94 -20.60
CA LEU A 85 8.42 -26.04 -20.94
C LEU A 85 7.94 -24.72 -21.54
N HIS A 86 6.90 -24.75 -22.38
CA HIS A 86 6.32 -23.52 -22.93
C HIS A 86 5.63 -22.68 -21.85
N HIS A 87 4.91 -23.30 -20.91
CA HIS A 87 4.29 -22.58 -19.79
C HIS A 87 5.33 -21.98 -18.85
N GLN A 88 6.41 -22.71 -18.56
CA GLN A 88 7.51 -22.23 -17.73
C GLN A 88 8.27 -21.07 -18.41
N GLN A 89 8.51 -21.15 -19.72
CA GLN A 89 9.13 -20.08 -20.49
C GLN A 89 8.26 -18.82 -20.54
N GLN A 90 6.94 -18.97 -20.65
CA GLN A 90 6.00 -17.86 -20.66
C GLN A 90 5.94 -17.12 -19.31
N GLN A 91 5.98 -17.83 -18.19
CA GLN A 91 6.07 -17.20 -16.86
C GLN A 91 7.38 -16.41 -16.69
N GLN A 92 8.50 -16.94 -17.15
CA GLN A 92 9.79 -16.26 -17.04
C GLN A 92 9.83 -14.96 -17.87
N GLN A 93 9.16 -14.94 -19.03
CA GLN A 93 9.05 -13.76 -19.87
C GLN A 93 8.16 -12.66 -19.24
N GLN A 94 7.07 -13.03 -18.56
CA GLN A 94 6.24 -12.08 -17.81
C GLN A 94 6.99 -11.44 -16.64
N GLN A 95 7.78 -12.22 -15.90
CA GLN A 95 8.56 -11.70 -14.77
C GLN A 95 9.61 -10.68 -15.24
N GLN A 96 10.23 -10.90 -16.40
CA GLN A 96 11.16 -9.95 -17.01
C GLN A 96 10.50 -8.63 -17.43
N GLN A 97 9.27 -8.67 -17.96
CA GLN A 97 8.52 -7.46 -18.29
C GLN A 97 8.16 -6.63 -17.05
N GLN A 98 7.79 -7.27 -15.94
CA GLN A 98 7.50 -6.55 -14.69
C GLN A 98 8.74 -5.85 -14.13
N LEU A 99 9.91 -6.50 -14.19
CA LEU A 99 11.17 -5.89 -13.78
C LEU A 99 11.55 -4.69 -14.66
N GLN A 100 11.36 -4.78 -15.98
CA GLN A 100 11.56 -3.63 -16.87
C GLN A 100 10.60 -2.49 -16.55
N GLN A 101 9.30 -2.76 -16.35
CA GLN A 101 8.35 -1.72 -15.97
C GLN A 101 8.73 -1.04 -14.66
N ARG A 102 9.22 -1.81 -13.68
CA ARG A 102 9.69 -1.29 -12.39
C ARG A 102 10.95 -0.43 -12.55
N LEU A 103 11.91 -0.85 -13.38
CA LEU A 103 13.09 -0.08 -13.70
C LEU A 103 12.75 1.20 -14.46
N THR A 104 11.80 1.16 -15.40
CA THR A 104 11.35 2.37 -16.11
C THR A 104 10.59 3.33 -15.19
N TYR A 105 9.82 2.81 -14.22
CA TYR A 105 9.15 3.63 -13.22
C TYR A 105 10.15 4.36 -12.32
N ASP A 106 11.16 3.63 -11.85
CA ASP A 106 12.24 4.18 -11.03
C ASP A 106 13.09 5.20 -11.82
N HIS A 107 13.38 4.91 -13.09
CA HIS A 107 14.12 5.81 -13.97
C HIS A 107 13.35 7.09 -14.30
N HIS A 108 12.03 7.01 -14.54
CA HIS A 108 11.22 8.19 -14.81
C HIS A 108 11.10 9.08 -13.55
N TYR A 109 10.99 8.48 -12.35
CA TYR A 109 10.92 9.24 -11.10
C TYR A 109 12.28 9.90 -10.79
N GLY A 110 13.39 9.18 -11.02
CA GLY A 110 14.76 9.69 -10.87
C GLY A 110 15.10 10.83 -11.84
N GLN A 111 14.65 10.76 -13.10
CA GLN A 111 14.91 11.80 -14.09
C GLN A 111 14.09 13.08 -13.84
N GLN A 112 12.88 12.96 -13.28
CA GLN A 112 12.05 14.12 -12.92
C GLN A 112 12.60 14.88 -11.70
N VAL A 113 13.16 14.20 -10.70
CA VAL A 113 13.84 14.87 -9.57
C VAL A 113 15.15 15.55 -9.98
N HIS A 114 15.89 14.97 -10.95
CA HIS A 114 17.11 15.61 -11.48
C HIS A 114 16.81 16.82 -12.39
N ALA A 115 15.73 16.78 -13.19
CA ALA A 115 15.31 17.92 -14.01
C ALA A 115 14.87 19.12 -13.16
N ALA A 116 14.21 18.89 -12.01
CA ALA A 116 13.82 19.94 -11.08
C ALA A 116 15.01 20.57 -10.32
N GLN A 117 16.12 19.85 -10.16
CA GLN A 117 17.34 20.38 -9.51
C GLN A 117 18.29 21.13 -10.47
N GLN A 118 18.22 20.90 -11.79
CA GLN A 118 19.09 21.59 -12.75
C GLN A 118 18.63 23.00 -13.13
N HIS A 119 17.33 23.32 -13.03
CA HIS A 119 16.82 24.68 -13.29
C HIS A 119 17.18 25.72 -12.21
N HIS A 120 17.94 25.35 -11.17
CA HIS A 120 18.53 26.31 -10.20
C HIS A 120 20.05 26.44 -10.29
N ARG A 121 20.70 25.87 -11.32
CA ARG A 121 22.19 25.91 -11.42
C ARG A 121 22.77 26.56 -12.67
N LEU A 122 21.97 27.25 -13.49
CA LEU A 122 22.48 27.99 -14.67
C LEU A 122 22.28 29.51 -14.59
N ASP A 123 22.36 30.08 -13.38
CA ASP A 123 22.65 31.52 -13.25
C ASP A 123 23.92 31.70 -12.42
N SER A 124 25.03 31.24 -12.98
CA SER A 124 26.35 31.63 -12.52
C SER A 124 27.23 31.88 -13.73
N ASN A 125 27.63 33.16 -13.83
CA ASN A 125 28.77 33.67 -14.59
C ASN A 125 28.52 34.18 -16.02
N MET A 126 27.77 35.28 -16.15
CA MET A 126 28.09 36.32 -17.13
C MET A 126 29.02 37.34 -16.46
N LEU A 127 30.24 37.44 -16.98
CA LEU A 127 31.25 38.42 -16.59
C LEU A 127 30.74 39.85 -16.86
N GLN A 128 30.39 40.57 -15.80
CA GLN A 128 30.36 42.04 -15.78
C GLN A 128 31.21 42.55 -14.60
N PRO A 129 32.14 43.50 -14.80
CA PRO A 129 32.77 44.21 -13.70
C PRO A 129 31.82 45.32 -13.24
N THR A 130 30.84 44.93 -12.42
CA THR A 130 29.93 45.88 -11.77
C THR A 130 30.17 45.80 -10.27
N THR A 131 30.74 46.89 -9.76
CA THR A 131 31.01 47.24 -8.36
C THR A 131 30.19 46.44 -7.35
N LEU A 132 30.88 45.61 -6.56
CA LEU A 132 30.31 44.91 -5.40
C LEU A 132 29.63 45.93 -4.47
N PRO A 133 28.32 45.81 -4.16
CA PRO A 133 27.80 46.48 -2.98
C PRO A 133 28.51 45.87 -1.76
N PRO A 134 28.97 46.67 -0.79
CA PRO A 134 29.68 46.13 0.37
C PRO A 134 28.70 45.22 1.13
N SER A 135 28.97 43.92 1.10
CA SER A 135 28.33 42.95 1.98
C SER A 135 28.79 43.28 3.40
N ASN A 136 28.02 44.13 4.07
CA ASN A 136 28.16 44.40 5.50
C ASN A 136 27.62 43.20 6.30
N ASN A 137 28.11 42.00 6.02
CA ASN A 137 27.88 40.79 6.79
C ASN A 137 28.98 40.63 7.85
N SER A 138 29.27 41.70 8.58
CA SER A 138 29.92 41.58 9.88
C SER A 138 28.92 40.89 10.80
N LYS A 139 29.03 39.56 10.97
CA LYS A 139 28.28 38.85 12.01
C LYS A 139 28.46 39.65 13.29
N PRO A 140 27.37 40.19 13.89
CA PRO A 140 27.50 41.06 15.04
C PRO A 140 28.31 40.35 16.13
N PRO A 141 29.20 41.06 16.84
CA PRO A 141 30.12 40.44 17.79
C PRO A 141 29.33 39.61 18.80
N HIS A 142 29.80 38.38 19.06
CA HIS A 142 29.10 37.42 19.92
C HIS A 142 28.88 38.01 21.32
N GLY A 143 27.63 38.05 21.81
CA GLY A 143 27.27 38.69 23.07
C GLY A 143 26.87 40.18 22.97
N SER A 144 26.95 40.79 21.78
CA SER A 144 26.38 42.12 21.55
C SER A 144 24.86 42.09 21.50
N GLU A 145 24.22 43.21 21.85
CA GLU A 145 22.77 43.44 21.73
C GLU A 145 22.23 43.07 20.33
N GLU A 146 23.01 43.41 19.30
CA GLU A 146 22.74 43.13 17.90
C GLU A 146 22.79 41.63 17.58
N TRP A 147 23.75 40.90 18.15
CA TRP A 147 23.83 39.45 18.01
C TRP A 147 22.63 38.75 18.66
N HIS A 148 22.24 39.19 19.87
CA HIS A 148 21.04 38.68 20.53
C HIS A 148 19.75 39.04 19.78
N ARG A 149 19.67 40.21 19.13
CA ARG A 149 18.53 40.60 18.29
C ARG A 149 18.41 39.73 17.05
N VAL A 150 19.48 39.62 16.27
CA VAL A 150 19.52 38.81 15.04
C VAL A 150 19.19 37.35 15.33
N ARG A 151 19.70 36.77 16.43
CA ARG A 151 19.37 35.40 16.83
C ARG A 151 17.88 35.22 17.15
N ARG A 152 17.28 36.16 17.89
CA ARG A 152 15.84 36.14 18.20
C ARG A 152 14.99 36.29 16.94
N GLU A 153 15.34 37.20 16.04
CA GLU A 153 14.64 37.42 14.78
C GLU A 153 14.74 36.21 13.85
N ASN A 154 15.94 35.64 13.70
CA ASN A 154 16.12 34.40 12.94
C ASN A 154 15.27 33.26 13.52
N HIS A 155 15.25 33.11 14.85
CA HIS A 155 14.42 32.08 15.46
C HIS A 155 12.91 32.30 15.20
N LYS A 156 12.44 33.55 15.27
CA LYS A 156 11.06 33.92 14.91
C LYS A 156 10.75 33.62 13.44
N GLU A 157 11.68 33.94 12.54
CA GLU A 157 11.54 33.71 11.11
C GLU A 157 11.47 32.21 10.78
N VAL A 158 12.31 31.40 11.42
CA VAL A 158 12.26 29.94 11.32
C VAL A 158 10.90 29.41 11.75
N GLU A 159 10.38 29.87 12.89
CA GLU A 159 9.07 29.43 13.37
C GLU A 159 7.92 29.92 12.49
N ARG A 160 8.00 31.14 11.94
CA ARG A 160 7.03 31.66 10.97
C ARG A 160 6.96 30.76 9.72
N ARG A 161 8.11 30.42 9.13
CA ARG A 161 8.17 29.52 7.96
C ARG A 161 7.62 28.14 8.27
N ARG A 162 7.95 27.57 9.43
CA ARG A 162 7.38 26.31 9.90
C ARG A 162 5.85 26.39 9.97
N ARG A 163 5.32 27.46 10.57
CA ARG A 163 3.88 27.67 10.72
C ARG A 163 3.18 27.83 9.37
N GLU A 164 3.80 28.52 8.42
CA GLU A 164 3.30 28.66 7.06
C GLU A 164 3.25 27.35 6.31
N SER A 165 4.31 26.53 6.41
CA SER A 165 4.34 25.20 5.80
C SER A 165 3.23 24.31 6.35
N ILE A 166 3.01 24.30 7.68
CA ILE A 166 1.93 23.54 8.31
C ILE A 166 0.56 24.04 7.82
N ASN A 167 0.37 25.36 7.76
CA ASN A 167 -0.90 25.94 7.31
C ASN A 167 -1.17 25.64 5.84
N LYS A 168 -0.13 25.60 5.00
CA LYS A 168 -0.24 25.19 3.60
C LYS A 168 -0.72 23.75 3.50
N GLY A 169 -0.09 22.82 4.22
CA GLY A 169 -0.51 21.41 4.24
C GLY A 169 -1.95 21.19 4.71
N ILE A 170 -2.41 21.93 5.73
CA ILE A 170 -3.81 21.83 6.19
C ILE A 170 -4.80 22.33 5.12
N LYS A 171 -4.45 23.38 4.37
CA LYS A 171 -5.30 23.88 3.29
C LYS A 171 -5.36 22.93 2.10
N GLU A 172 -4.24 22.29 1.76
CA GLU A 172 -4.20 21.25 0.72
C GLU A 172 -5.06 20.05 1.12
N LEU A 173 -4.97 19.61 2.39
CA LEU A 173 -5.82 18.55 2.92
C LEU A 173 -7.32 18.91 2.81
N ALA A 174 -7.70 20.15 3.17
CA ALA A 174 -9.09 20.60 3.08
C ALA A 174 -9.64 20.57 1.64
N ALA A 175 -8.80 20.79 0.62
CA ALA A 175 -9.21 20.75 -0.78
C ALA A 175 -9.49 19.33 -1.31
N LEU A 176 -8.93 18.30 -0.67
CA LEU A 176 -9.10 16.89 -1.06
C LEU A 176 -10.29 16.21 -0.37
N ILE A 177 -10.76 16.78 0.73
CA ILE A 177 -11.86 16.23 1.53
C ILE A 177 -13.14 16.97 1.14
N PRO A 178 -14.30 16.30 1.06
CA PRO A 178 -15.59 16.96 0.86
C PRO A 178 -16.03 17.71 2.13
N THR A 179 -15.40 18.85 2.40
CA THR A 179 -15.74 19.76 3.51
C THR A 179 -15.53 21.21 3.07
N SER A 180 -16.42 22.10 3.53
CA SER A 180 -16.27 23.56 3.41
C SER A 180 -15.68 24.20 4.68
N ASP A 181 -15.22 23.39 5.63
CA ASP A 181 -14.76 23.87 6.94
C ASP A 181 -13.41 24.59 6.85
N THR A 182 -13.28 25.67 7.60
CA THR A 182 -12.03 26.45 7.71
C THR A 182 -11.29 26.20 9.02
N ASN A 183 -11.92 25.48 9.95
CA ASN A 183 -11.33 25.15 11.24
C ASN A 183 -10.32 24.01 11.09
N LYS A 184 -9.06 24.28 11.46
CA LYS A 184 -7.95 23.31 11.40
C LYS A 184 -8.25 21.99 12.11
N ALA A 185 -8.93 22.03 13.26
CA ALA A 185 -9.27 20.82 14.00
C ALA A 185 -10.31 19.96 13.26
N MET A 186 -11.31 20.61 12.66
CA MET A 186 -12.37 19.91 11.92
C MET A 186 -11.84 19.35 10.60
N ILE A 187 -10.99 20.09 9.88
CA ILE A 187 -10.32 19.59 8.67
C ILE A 187 -9.53 18.31 8.96
N LEU A 188 -8.79 18.27 10.07
CA LEU A 188 -8.04 17.08 10.46
C LEU A 188 -8.96 15.92 10.83
N LEU A 189 -10.03 16.17 11.59
CA LEU A 189 -11.00 15.14 11.98
C LEU A 189 -11.70 14.54 10.76
N HIS A 190 -12.28 15.39 9.89
CA HIS A 190 -12.91 14.96 8.65
C HIS A 190 -11.93 14.26 7.71
N GLY A 191 -10.65 14.65 7.71
CA GLY A 191 -9.62 13.94 6.95
C GLY A 191 -9.42 12.51 7.41
N VAL A 192 -9.39 12.27 8.72
CA VAL A 192 -9.29 10.91 9.27
C VAL A 192 -10.52 10.08 8.91
N GLU A 193 -11.72 10.65 9.07
CA GLU A 193 -12.97 9.97 8.72
C GLU A 193 -13.07 9.66 7.23
N PHE A 194 -12.66 10.60 6.38
CA PHE A 194 -12.68 10.44 4.94
C PHE A 194 -11.71 9.35 4.47
N ILE A 195 -10.50 9.28 5.05
CA ILE A 195 -9.56 8.19 4.77
C ILE A 195 -10.15 6.83 5.19
N LYS A 196 -10.82 6.74 6.35
CA LYS A 196 -11.48 5.49 6.78
C LYS A 196 -12.57 5.07 5.80
N ARG A 197 -13.43 6.02 5.39
CA ARG A 197 -14.49 5.76 4.41
C ARG A 197 -13.95 5.35 3.05
N LEU A 198 -12.86 5.98 2.60
CA LEU A 198 -12.21 5.61 1.34
C LEU A 198 -11.69 4.16 1.37
N LYS A 199 -11.07 3.73 2.48
CA LYS A 199 -10.62 2.34 2.66
C LYS A 199 -11.78 1.35 2.68
N GLU A 200 -12.87 1.67 3.38
CA GLU A 200 -14.07 0.84 3.40
C GLU A 200 -14.70 0.74 2.01
N ASN A 201 -14.79 1.86 1.29
CA ASN A 201 -15.30 1.91 -0.07
C ASN A 201 -14.42 1.11 -1.06
N GLU A 202 -13.10 1.18 -0.91
CA GLU A 202 -12.16 0.36 -1.68
C GLU A 202 -12.41 -1.14 -1.43
N ASN A 203 -12.58 -1.55 -0.18
CA ASN A 203 -12.91 -2.93 0.16
C ASN A 203 -14.25 -3.37 -0.47
N ASN A 204 -15.30 -2.56 -0.35
CA ASN A 204 -16.61 -2.84 -0.94
C ASN A 204 -16.54 -2.93 -2.47
N ASN A 205 -15.71 -2.11 -3.12
CA ASN A 205 -15.51 -2.18 -4.57
C ASN A 205 -14.80 -3.47 -4.99
N ILE A 206 -13.79 -3.90 -4.21
CA ILE A 206 -13.11 -5.18 -4.45
C ILE A 206 -14.08 -6.35 -4.31
N GLU A 207 -14.91 -6.35 -3.25
CA GLU A 207 -15.92 -7.39 -3.03
C GLU A 207 -16.95 -7.44 -4.16
N LYS A 208 -17.51 -6.28 -4.54
CA LYS A 208 -18.46 -6.17 -5.64
C LYS A 208 -17.86 -6.67 -6.96
N TRP A 209 -16.65 -6.21 -7.29
CA TRP A 209 -15.97 -6.61 -8.51
C TRP A 209 -15.68 -8.11 -8.52
N THR A 210 -15.25 -8.67 -7.39
CA THR A 210 -14.98 -10.11 -7.25
C THR A 210 -16.25 -10.93 -7.46
N LEU A 211 -17.36 -10.52 -6.85
CA LEU A 211 -18.67 -11.17 -7.04
C LEU A 211 -19.10 -11.13 -8.52
N GLU A 212 -19.07 -9.95 -9.13
CA GLU A 212 -19.46 -9.74 -10.52
C GLU A 212 -18.60 -10.56 -11.49
N LYS A 213 -17.29 -10.61 -11.22
CA LYS A 213 -16.35 -11.43 -11.98
C LYS A 213 -16.69 -12.92 -11.86
N LEU A 214 -16.88 -13.44 -10.65
CA LEU A 214 -17.21 -14.86 -10.44
C LEU A 214 -18.54 -15.24 -11.12
N LEU A 215 -19.55 -14.39 -11.03
CA LEU A 215 -20.85 -14.62 -11.69
C LEU A 215 -20.71 -14.63 -13.21
N THR A 216 -19.90 -13.73 -13.77
CA THR A 216 -19.65 -13.66 -15.21
C THR A 216 -18.84 -14.87 -15.68
N GLU A 217 -17.81 -15.28 -14.93
CA GLU A 217 -17.01 -16.47 -15.23
C GLU A 217 -17.86 -17.74 -15.19
N GLN A 218 -18.77 -17.86 -14.21
CA GLN A 218 -19.73 -18.95 -14.13
C GLN A 218 -20.66 -18.98 -15.36
N ALA A 219 -21.25 -17.84 -15.72
CA ALA A 219 -22.12 -17.75 -16.89
C ALA A 219 -21.38 -18.08 -18.19
N VAL A 220 -20.13 -17.63 -18.36
CA VAL A 220 -19.30 -17.96 -19.51
C VAL A 220 -18.98 -19.47 -19.54
N SER A 221 -18.69 -20.07 -18.40
CA SER A 221 -18.45 -21.52 -18.28
C SER A 221 -19.68 -22.33 -18.71
N GLU A 222 -20.86 -21.94 -18.23
CA GLU A 222 -22.14 -22.58 -18.60
C GLU A 222 -22.47 -22.42 -20.09
N LEU A 223 -22.27 -21.21 -20.65
CA LEU A 223 -22.45 -20.97 -22.08
C LEU A 223 -21.49 -21.78 -22.93
N ASN A 224 -20.23 -21.90 -22.53
CA ASN A 224 -19.24 -22.73 -23.22
C ASN A 224 -19.63 -24.21 -23.17
N ALA A 225 -20.05 -24.72 -22.00
CA ALA A 225 -20.52 -26.10 -21.87
C ALA A 225 -21.75 -26.39 -22.76
N SER A 226 -22.70 -25.45 -22.83
CA SER A 226 -23.85 -25.54 -23.72
C SER A 226 -23.44 -25.54 -25.20
N ASN A 227 -22.48 -24.68 -25.57
CA ASN A 227 -21.94 -24.63 -26.93
C ASN A 227 -21.27 -25.93 -27.33
N GLU A 228 -20.43 -26.51 -26.47
CA GLU A 228 -19.77 -27.79 -26.74
C GLU A 228 -20.77 -28.93 -26.88
N LYS A 229 -21.83 -28.95 -26.06
CA LYS A 229 -22.92 -29.92 -26.19
C LYS A 229 -23.63 -29.78 -27.54
N LEU A 230 -23.98 -28.56 -27.95
CA LEU A 230 -24.63 -28.32 -29.25
C LEU A 230 -23.74 -28.71 -30.43
N LYS A 231 -22.44 -28.44 -30.36
CA LYS A 231 -21.47 -28.89 -31.38
C LYS A 231 -21.43 -30.41 -31.47
N ALA A 232 -21.42 -31.11 -30.35
CA ALA A 232 -21.43 -32.58 -30.32
C ALA A 232 -22.73 -33.17 -30.90
N GLU A 233 -23.89 -32.58 -30.58
CA GLU A 233 -25.19 -32.98 -31.14
C GLU A 233 -25.26 -32.73 -32.66
N LEU A 234 -24.75 -31.59 -33.12
CA LEU A 234 -24.67 -31.24 -34.53
C LEU A 234 -23.72 -32.17 -35.29
N GLU A 235 -22.57 -32.51 -34.73
CA GLU A 235 -21.66 -33.51 -35.31
C GLU A 235 -22.33 -34.88 -35.42
N ARG A 236 -23.04 -35.31 -34.37
CA ARG A 236 -23.78 -36.57 -34.36
C ARG A 236 -24.87 -36.59 -35.44
N ALA A 237 -25.64 -35.52 -35.56
CA ALA A 237 -26.68 -35.40 -36.58
C ALA A 237 -26.09 -35.42 -38.01
N TYR A 238 -24.96 -34.75 -38.24
CA TYR A 238 -24.28 -34.80 -39.53
C TYR A 238 -23.78 -36.21 -39.88
N ARG A 239 -23.17 -36.92 -38.93
CA ARG A 239 -22.75 -38.32 -39.13
C ARG A 239 -23.94 -39.24 -39.47
N GLU A 240 -25.08 -39.05 -38.82
CA GLU A 240 -26.29 -39.84 -39.09
C GLU A 240 -26.86 -39.55 -40.49
N ILE A 241 -26.93 -38.27 -40.89
CA ILE A 241 -27.35 -37.88 -42.24
C ILE A 241 -26.44 -38.49 -43.30
N GLU A 242 -25.12 -38.45 -43.09
CA GLU A 242 -24.15 -39.03 -44.01
C GLU A 242 -24.30 -40.56 -44.14
N GLN A 243 -24.51 -41.26 -43.03
CA GLN A 243 -24.80 -42.70 -43.04
C GLN A 243 -26.09 -43.04 -43.79
N LEU A 244 -27.15 -42.26 -43.57
CA LEU A 244 -28.43 -42.45 -44.25
C LEU A 244 -28.31 -42.20 -45.76
N ARG A 245 -27.59 -41.14 -46.17
CA ARG A 245 -27.30 -40.85 -47.57
C ARG A 245 -26.57 -42.02 -48.24
N ARG A 246 -25.51 -42.53 -47.61
CA ARG A 246 -24.76 -43.67 -48.12
C ARG A 246 -25.61 -44.93 -48.30
N LYS A 247 -26.45 -45.26 -47.30
CA LYS A 247 -27.38 -46.41 -47.39
C LYS A 247 -28.42 -46.26 -48.51
N LEU A 248 -28.78 -45.02 -48.83
CA LEU A 248 -29.73 -44.72 -49.91
C LEU A 248 -29.07 -44.85 -51.27
N GLU A 249 -27.82 -44.41 -51.41
CA GLU A 249 -27.00 -44.60 -52.62
C GLU A 249 -26.70 -46.08 -52.89
N GLU A 250 -26.39 -46.88 -51.86
CA GLU A 250 -26.12 -48.33 -51.99
C GLU A 250 -27.36 -49.15 -52.42
N LYS A 251 -28.56 -48.56 -52.38
CA LYS A 251 -29.82 -49.22 -52.76
C LYS A 251 -30.29 -48.90 -54.19
N GLN A 252 -29.62 -47.98 -54.89
CA GLN A 252 -29.88 -47.66 -56.30
C GLN A 252 -28.97 -48.47 -57.22
#